data_AF-A0A535Y454-F1
#
_entry.id   AF-A0A535Y454-F1
#
_cell.length_a   1.000
_cell.length_b   1.000
_cell.length_c   1.000
_cell.angle_alpha   90.00
_cell.angle_beta   90.00
_cell.angle_gamma   90.00
#
_symmetry.space_group_name_H-M   'P 1'
#
loop_
_entity.id
_entity.type
_entity.pdbx_description
1 polymer ?
#
loop_
_entity_poly.entity_id
_entity_poly.type
_entity_poly.pdbx_seq_one_letter_code
_entity_poly.pdbx_strand_id
1 'polypeptide(L)'
;MVRSRVAFYALAALGIGIVAVARSPIGVITASSNAIGFETPSIVDPIHTNGEPDIAVDPQGRVFNSGPTGTGTQRSTWFGSVDGGHTFRVMAQKTVPSPIMGIPAPGPGGGDTDIAIDRSGKQYFADLWALACQRVA
;
A
#
# COMPACT_ATOMS: atom_id res chain seq x y z
N MET A 1 -4.10 71.56 -9.59
CA MET A 1 -4.44 70.94 -8.28
C MET A 1 -5.14 69.58 -8.39
N VAL A 2 -5.92 69.28 -9.44
CA VAL A 2 -6.67 68.00 -9.56
C VAL A 2 -5.78 66.76 -9.75
N ARG A 3 -4.70 66.86 -10.54
CA ARG A 3 -3.79 65.72 -10.81
C ARG A 3 -3.05 65.20 -9.57
N SER A 4 -2.71 66.09 -8.63
CA SER A 4 -2.00 65.72 -7.39
C SER A 4 -2.91 64.98 -6.41
N ARG A 5 -4.21 65.27 -6.41
CA ARG A 5 -5.21 64.56 -5.60
C ARG A 5 -5.44 63.13 -6.11
N VAL A 6 -5.53 62.93 -7.42
CA VAL A 6 -5.70 61.60 -8.03
C VAL A 6 -4.49 60.68 -7.75
N ALA A 7 -3.28 61.21 -7.82
CA ALA A 7 -2.07 60.47 -7.47
C ALA A 7 -2.04 60.03 -5.99
N PHE A 8 -2.50 60.90 -5.09
CA PHE A 8 -2.63 60.59 -3.67
C PHE A 8 -3.64 59.46 -3.40
N TYR A 9 -4.80 59.49 -4.06
CA TYR A 9 -5.81 58.43 -3.90
C TYR A 9 -5.35 57.09 -4.50
N ALA A 10 -4.60 57.11 -5.60
CA ALA A 10 -4.03 55.90 -6.19
C ALA A 10 -2.98 55.24 -5.28
N LEU A 11 -2.09 56.04 -4.67
CA LEU A 11 -1.11 55.56 -3.70
C LEU A 11 -1.76 55.03 -2.40
N ALA A 12 -2.80 55.71 -1.92
CA ALA A 12 -3.56 55.25 -0.75
C ALA A 12 -4.27 53.92 -1.02
N ALA A 13 -4.89 53.75 -2.19
CA ALA A 13 -5.54 52.51 -2.59
C ALA A 13 -4.53 51.35 -2.72
N LEU A 14 -3.33 51.61 -3.27
CA LEU A 14 -2.26 50.63 -3.37
C LEU A 14 -1.76 50.20 -1.98
N GLY A 15 -1.58 51.15 -1.05
CA GLY A 15 -1.17 50.87 0.32
C GLY A 15 -2.18 50.01 1.09
N ILE A 16 -3.49 50.28 0.92
CA ILE A 16 -4.55 49.49 1.55
C ILE A 16 -4.61 48.07 0.97
N GLY A 17 -4.42 47.91 -0.36
CA GLY A 17 -4.38 46.60 -1.01
C GLY A 17 -3.24 45.71 -0.52
N ILE A 18 -2.06 46.29 -0.27
CA ILE A 18 -0.89 45.54 0.23
C ILE A 18 -1.10 45.06 1.67
N VAL A 19 -1.76 45.87 2.52
CA VAL A 19 -2.06 45.49 3.91
C VAL A 19 -3.16 44.42 3.98
N ALA A 20 -4.13 44.45 3.06
CA ALA A 20 -5.23 43.48 3.01
C ALA A 20 -4.79 42.06 2.57
N VAL A 21 -3.71 41.94 1.79
CA VAL A 21 -3.18 40.63 1.32
C VAL A 21 -2.18 40.02 2.32
N ALA A 22 -1.60 40.82 3.22
CA ALA A 22 -0.45 40.40 4.01
C ALA A 22 -0.75 39.50 5.23
N ARG A 23 -2.01 39.22 5.60
CA ARG A 23 -2.32 38.44 6.83
C ARG A 23 -3.59 37.60 6.74
N SER A 24 -3.73 36.77 5.72
CA SER A 24 -4.43 35.50 5.93
C SER A 24 -3.42 34.52 6.52
N PRO A 25 -3.49 34.16 7.82
CA PRO A 25 -2.78 32.99 8.28
C PRO A 25 -3.44 31.82 7.54
N ILE A 26 -2.83 31.41 6.43
CA ILE A 26 -3.04 30.06 5.91
C ILE A 26 -2.59 29.19 7.06
N GLY A 27 -3.57 28.71 7.84
CA GLY A 27 -3.32 27.83 8.96
C GLY A 27 -2.56 26.64 8.41
N VAL A 28 -1.25 26.61 8.65
CA VAL A 28 -0.47 25.41 8.43
C VAL A 28 -1.04 24.43 9.45
N ILE A 29 -1.90 23.53 8.99
CA ILE A 29 -2.33 22.39 9.77
C ILE A 29 -1.08 21.52 9.88
N THR A 30 -0.25 21.77 10.88
CA THR A 30 0.73 20.79 11.33
C THR A 30 -0.10 19.65 11.92
N ALA A 31 -0.38 18.64 11.10
CA ALA A 31 -0.89 17.37 11.61
C ALA A 31 0.07 16.95 12.73
N SER A 32 -0.42 16.86 13.96
CA SER A 32 0.37 16.30 15.05
C SER A 32 0.56 14.83 14.72
N SER A 33 1.65 14.47 14.06
CA SER A 33 2.01 13.08 13.90
C SER A 33 2.40 12.59 15.29
N ASN A 34 1.64 11.66 15.85
CA ASN A 34 2.13 10.88 16.97
C ASN A 34 3.52 10.35 16.62
N ALA A 35 4.42 10.25 17.61
CA ALA A 35 5.71 9.61 17.39
C ALA A 35 5.48 8.20 16.82
N ILE A 36 6.27 7.82 15.80
CA ILE A 36 6.20 6.48 15.23
C ILE A 36 6.55 5.48 16.33
N GLY A 37 5.64 4.54 16.58
CA GLY A 37 5.81 3.44 17.52
C GLY A 37 5.65 2.10 16.82
N PHE A 38 6.22 1.06 17.43
CA PHE A 38 6.08 -0.32 16.97
C PHE A 38 5.35 -1.14 18.03
N GLU A 39 4.46 -2.01 17.59
CA GLU A 39 3.80 -2.99 18.44
C GLU A 39 4.63 -4.27 18.60
N THR A 40 4.11 -5.23 19.36
CA THR A 40 4.70 -6.58 19.41
C THR A 40 4.49 -7.25 18.04
N PRO A 41 5.54 -7.82 17.41
CA PRO A 41 5.40 -8.42 16.09
C PRO A 41 4.47 -9.64 16.12
N SER A 42 3.69 -9.80 15.05
CA SER A 42 2.89 -10.99 14.80
C SER A 42 3.65 -11.98 13.91
N ILE A 43 3.31 -13.26 14.03
CA ILE A 43 3.80 -14.32 13.14
C ILE A 43 2.75 -14.54 12.06
N VAL A 44 3.10 -14.30 10.80
CA VAL A 44 2.19 -14.53 9.65
C VAL A 44 1.91 -16.01 9.47
N ASP A 45 2.97 -16.83 9.45
CA ASP A 45 2.88 -18.25 9.23
C ASP A 45 4.05 -18.98 9.92
N PRO A 46 3.78 -19.83 10.92
CA PRO A 46 4.82 -20.57 11.63
C PRO A 46 5.25 -21.88 10.95
N ILE A 47 4.57 -22.32 9.88
CA ILE A 47 4.76 -23.67 9.32
C ILE A 47 5.39 -23.68 7.93
N HIS A 48 5.19 -22.65 7.10
CA HIS A 48 5.79 -22.58 5.76
C HIS A 48 7.06 -21.74 5.78
N THR A 49 8.15 -22.31 5.26
CA THR A 49 9.44 -21.63 5.13
C THR A 49 9.40 -20.63 3.98
N ASN A 50 8.79 -19.48 4.21
CA ASN A 50 8.78 -18.39 3.24
C ASN A 50 10.15 -17.69 3.21
N GLY A 51 10.69 -17.52 2.01
CA GLY A 51 11.74 -16.53 1.71
C GLY A 51 11.12 -15.22 1.23
N GLU A 52 11.96 -14.17 1.11
CA GLU A 52 11.67 -12.94 0.34
C GLU A 52 10.23 -12.39 0.53
N PRO A 53 9.88 -11.96 1.76
CA PRO A 53 8.52 -11.55 2.04
C PRO A 53 8.18 -10.22 1.36
N ASP A 54 7.00 -10.15 0.77
CA ASP A 54 6.36 -8.90 0.36
C ASP A 54 5.18 -8.56 1.29
N ILE A 55 4.87 -7.27 1.43
CA ILE A 55 3.78 -6.78 2.27
C ILE A 55 3.03 -5.62 1.61
N ALA A 56 1.70 -5.72 1.59
CA ALA A 56 0.84 -4.66 1.09
C ALA A 56 -0.33 -4.40 2.05
N VAL A 57 -0.73 -3.14 2.17
CA VAL A 57 -1.90 -2.72 2.94
C VAL A 57 -2.90 -2.10 1.98
N ASP A 58 -4.12 -2.62 1.96
CA ASP A 58 -5.16 -2.08 1.08
C ASP A 58 -5.86 -0.83 1.66
N PRO A 59 -6.68 -0.12 0.87
CA PRO A 59 -7.39 1.06 1.36
C PRO A 59 -8.37 0.81 2.51
N GLN A 60 -8.71 -0.45 2.81
CA GLN A 60 -9.53 -0.84 3.96
C GLN A 60 -8.70 -1.16 5.20
N GLY A 61 -7.36 -1.06 5.12
CA GLY A 61 -6.45 -1.38 6.21
C GLY A 61 -6.21 -2.89 6.39
N ARG A 62 -6.61 -3.72 5.42
CA ARG A 62 -6.29 -5.16 5.44
C ARG A 62 -4.83 -5.34 5.03
N VAL A 63 -4.13 -6.23 5.72
CA VAL A 63 -2.71 -6.48 5.52
C VAL A 63 -2.54 -7.79 4.75
N PHE A 64 -1.73 -7.76 3.71
CA PHE A 64 -1.42 -8.92 2.88
C PHE A 64 0.08 -9.18 2.93
N ASN A 65 0.45 -10.45 3.01
CA ASN A 65 1.84 -10.88 2.95
C ASN A 65 1.97 -12.05 1.97
N SER A 66 3.08 -12.13 1.26
CA SER A 66 3.44 -13.30 0.46
C SER A 66 4.89 -13.68 0.67
N GLY A 67 5.22 -14.89 0.22
CA GLY A 67 6.60 -15.29 0.01
C GLY A 67 6.70 -16.62 -0.74
N PRO A 68 7.76 -16.84 -1.54
CA PRO A 68 8.07 -18.15 -2.09
C PRO A 68 8.43 -19.13 -0.97
N THR A 69 7.93 -20.37 -1.07
CA THR A 69 8.40 -21.49 -0.23
C THR A 69 9.62 -22.21 -0.84
N GLY A 70 10.12 -21.68 -1.96
CA GLY A 70 11.28 -22.17 -2.69
C GLY A 70 10.96 -22.86 -4.00
N THR A 71 11.93 -22.85 -4.91
CA THR A 71 11.80 -23.43 -6.25
C THR A 71 11.66 -24.97 -6.21
N GLY A 72 12.18 -25.61 -5.17
CA GLY A 72 12.05 -27.06 -4.95
C GLY A 72 10.65 -27.52 -4.56
N THR A 73 9.84 -26.66 -3.92
CA THR A 73 8.43 -26.96 -3.60
C THR A 73 7.49 -26.54 -4.73
N GLN A 74 7.98 -25.68 -5.64
CA GLN A 74 7.20 -25.02 -6.69
C GLN A 74 5.95 -24.32 -6.15
N ARG A 75 6.05 -23.72 -4.97
CA ARG A 75 4.93 -23.13 -4.25
C ARG A 75 5.27 -21.77 -3.67
N SER A 76 4.31 -20.87 -3.75
CA SER A 76 4.33 -19.58 -3.07
C SER A 76 3.10 -19.44 -2.18
N THR A 77 3.23 -18.64 -1.14
CA THR A 77 2.14 -18.38 -0.20
C THR A 77 1.62 -16.96 -0.35
N TRP A 78 0.33 -16.79 -0.05
CA TRP A 78 -0.30 -15.48 0.06
C TRP A 78 -1.25 -15.51 1.25
N PHE A 79 -1.12 -14.54 2.15
CA PHE A 79 -1.90 -14.43 3.38
C PHE A 79 -2.62 -13.09 3.42
N GLY A 80 -3.79 -13.10 4.07
CA GLY A 80 -4.57 -11.90 4.37
C GLY A 80 -4.89 -11.81 5.86
N SER A 81 -4.79 -10.59 6.39
CA SER A 81 -5.24 -10.17 7.71
C SER A 81 -6.33 -9.11 7.55
N VAL A 82 -7.36 -9.21 8.38
CA VAL A 82 -8.45 -8.23 8.48
C VAL A 82 -8.49 -7.52 9.82
N ASP A 83 -7.48 -7.74 10.66
CA ASP A 83 -7.37 -7.27 12.04
C ASP A 83 -6.08 -6.47 12.29
N GLY A 84 -5.64 -5.71 11.27
CA GLY A 84 -4.47 -4.83 11.39
C GLY A 84 -3.12 -5.53 11.33
N GLY A 85 -3.08 -6.81 10.94
CA GLY A 85 -1.85 -7.61 10.89
C GLY A 85 -1.60 -8.45 12.14
N HIS A 86 -2.59 -8.63 13.03
CA HIS A 86 -2.42 -9.47 14.22
C HIS A 86 -2.64 -10.97 13.94
N THR A 87 -3.54 -11.32 13.02
CA THR A 87 -3.75 -12.70 12.58
C THR A 87 -3.86 -12.81 11.06
N PHE A 88 -3.37 -13.91 10.51
CA PHE A 88 -3.29 -14.15 9.07
C PHE A 88 -3.96 -15.45 8.68
N ARG A 89 -4.55 -15.47 7.48
CA ARG A 89 -5.13 -16.67 6.85
C ARG A 89 -4.62 -16.82 5.44
N VAL A 90 -4.41 -18.06 5.01
CA VAL A 90 -4.04 -18.38 3.63
C VAL A 90 -5.15 -17.93 2.68
N MET A 91 -4.75 -17.21 1.63
CA MET A 91 -5.60 -16.78 0.53
C MET A 91 -5.58 -17.84 -0.57
N ALA A 92 -6.75 -18.17 -1.13
CA ALA A 92 -6.84 -19.09 -2.25
C ALA A 92 -6.53 -18.36 -3.58
N GLN A 93 -5.57 -18.86 -4.37
CA GLN A 93 -5.31 -18.32 -5.71
C GLN A 93 -6.36 -18.88 -6.69
N LYS A 94 -7.47 -18.14 -6.84
CA LYS A 94 -8.51 -18.25 -7.90
C LYS A 94 -9.15 -19.63 -8.22
N THR A 95 -8.76 -20.72 -7.56
CA THR A 95 -9.46 -22.01 -7.65
C THR A 95 -10.36 -22.17 -6.43
N VAL A 96 -11.55 -22.71 -6.63
CA VAL A 96 -12.50 -22.98 -5.53
C VAL A 96 -11.80 -23.87 -4.48
N PRO A 97 -11.81 -23.50 -3.19
CA PRO A 97 -11.20 -24.31 -2.14
C PRO A 97 -11.79 -25.73 -2.15
N SER A 98 -10.93 -26.74 -2.20
CA SER A 98 -11.29 -28.14 -1.97
C SER A 98 -10.66 -28.58 -0.64
N PRO A 99 -11.36 -29.38 0.19
CA PRO A 99 -10.80 -29.88 1.45
C PRO A 99 -9.56 -30.79 1.27
N ILE A 100 -9.22 -31.16 0.03
CA ILE A 100 -8.02 -31.94 -0.32
C ILE A 100 -6.86 -31.02 -0.76
N MET A 101 -7.13 -29.75 -1.06
CA MET A 101 -6.12 -28.79 -1.48
C MET A 101 -5.58 -28.04 -0.26
N GLY A 102 -4.29 -28.21 0.03
CA GLY A 102 -3.53 -27.30 0.90
C GLY A 102 -3.40 -25.91 0.26
N ILE A 103 -2.33 -25.15 0.52
CA ILE A 103 -2.09 -23.84 -0.13
C ILE A 103 -2.47 -23.93 -1.62
N PRO A 104 -3.56 -23.28 -2.07
CA PRO A 104 -4.09 -23.51 -3.40
C PRO A 104 -3.21 -22.75 -4.39
N ALA A 105 -2.09 -23.35 -4.80
CA ALA A 105 -1.30 -22.90 -5.93
C ALA A 105 -1.53 -23.90 -7.07
N PRO A 106 -2.48 -23.64 -8.00
CA PRO A 106 -2.80 -24.56 -9.09
C PRO A 106 -1.74 -24.58 -10.21
N GLY A 107 -0.70 -23.74 -10.13
CA GLY A 107 0.38 -23.66 -11.11
C GLY A 107 1.77 -23.81 -10.47
N PRO A 108 2.82 -24.08 -11.27
CA PRO A 108 4.18 -24.03 -10.77
C PRO A 108 4.51 -22.60 -10.31
N GLY A 109 5.36 -22.46 -9.29
CA GLY A 109 5.67 -21.17 -8.66
C GLY A 109 6.91 -21.28 -7.78
N GLY A 110 6.97 -20.49 -6.71
CA GLY A 110 7.97 -20.63 -5.64
C GLY A 110 9.34 -20.04 -5.95
N GLY A 111 9.48 -19.32 -7.07
CA GLY A 111 10.67 -18.52 -7.34
C GLY A 111 10.74 -17.26 -6.50
N ASP A 112 9.69 -16.46 -6.57
CA ASP A 112 9.55 -15.10 -6.02
C ASP A 112 8.06 -14.71 -6.02
N THR A 113 7.67 -13.71 -5.22
CA THR A 113 6.29 -13.21 -5.15
C THR A 113 6.21 -11.69 -5.07
N ASP A 114 5.16 -11.11 -5.63
CA ASP A 114 4.86 -9.68 -5.51
C ASP A 114 3.35 -9.44 -5.33
N ILE A 115 3.00 -8.47 -4.49
CA ILE A 115 1.62 -8.04 -4.22
C ILE A 115 1.46 -6.58 -4.65
N ALA A 116 0.58 -6.37 -5.63
CA ALA A 116 0.18 -5.02 -6.05
C ALA A 116 -1.30 -4.78 -5.75
N ILE A 117 -1.62 -3.54 -5.38
CA ILE A 117 -3.01 -3.10 -5.15
C ILE A 117 -3.27 -1.89 -6.03
N ASP A 118 -4.28 -1.97 -6.89
CA ASP A 118 -4.64 -0.83 -7.73
C ASP A 118 -5.48 0.21 -6.98
N ARG A 119 -5.72 1.35 -7.63
CA ARG A 119 -6.48 2.47 -7.04
C ARG A 119 -7.93 2.12 -6.70
N SER A 120 -8.49 1.04 -7.25
CA SER A 120 -9.82 0.54 -6.91
C SER A 120 -9.83 -0.37 -5.68
N GLY A 121 -8.66 -0.69 -5.13
CA GLY A 121 -8.48 -1.68 -4.06
C GLY A 121 -8.44 -3.11 -4.55
N LYS A 122 -8.35 -3.33 -5.87
CA LYS A 122 -8.22 -4.68 -6.43
C LYS A 122 -6.78 -5.16 -6.26
N GLN A 123 -6.66 -6.36 -5.72
CA GLN A 123 -5.39 -6.99 -5.38
C GLN A 123 -4.91 -7.87 -6.52
N TYR A 124 -3.60 -7.85 -6.74
CA TYR A 124 -2.87 -8.66 -7.71
C TYR A 124 -1.78 -9.39 -6.95
N PHE A 125 -1.66 -10.68 -7.24
CA PHE A 125 -0.60 -11.52 -6.70
C PHE A 125 0.15 -12.11 -7.90
N ALA A 126 1.44 -11.87 -7.96
CA ALA A 126 2.35 -12.45 -8.95
C ALA A 126 3.21 -13.53 -8.29
N ASP A 127 3.41 -14.63 -9.02
CA ASP A 127 4.21 -15.77 -8.59
C ASP A 127 5.20 -16.11 -9.70
N LEU A 128 6.49 -16.06 -9.40
CA LEU A 128 7.52 -16.46 -10.36
C LEU A 128 7.56 -17.98 -10.48
N TRP A 129 7.30 -18.44 -11.68
CA TRP A 129 7.42 -19.84 -12.07
C TRP A 129 8.90 -20.18 -12.22
N ALA A 130 9.50 -20.68 -11.15
CA ALA A 130 10.87 -21.16 -11.19
C ALA A 130 10.93 -22.62 -11.61
N LEU A 131 11.93 -22.98 -12.43
CA LEU A 131 12.27 -24.35 -12.86
C LEU A 131 11.22 -25.09 -13.71
N ALA A 132 9.98 -24.62 -13.80
CA ALA A 132 8.98 -25.12 -14.73
C ALA A 132 8.92 -24.24 -15.98
N CYS A 133 9.24 -24.81 -17.14
CA CYS A 133 9.04 -24.12 -18.41
C CYS A 133 7.55 -24.07 -18.75
N GLN A 134 6.96 -22.88 -18.81
CA GLN A 134 5.60 -22.70 -19.32
C GLN A 134 5.59 -22.95 -20.83
N ARG A 135 5.26 -24.17 -21.24
CA ARG A 135 5.02 -24.49 -22.65
C ARG A 135 3.52 -24.43 -22.92
N VAL A 136 3.13 -23.59 -23.86
CA VAL A 136 1.78 -23.54 -24.42
C VAL A 136 1.86 -24.14 -25.82
N ALA A 137 0.92 -25.03 -26.17
CA ALA A 137 0.73 -25.54 -27.53
C ALA A 137 -0.31 -24.68 -28.26
#